data_AF-A0A453M8K6-F1
#
_entry.id   AF-A0A453M8K6-F1
#
_cell.length_a   1.000
_cell.length_b   1.000
_cell.length_c   1.000
_cell.angle_alpha   90.00
_cell.angle_beta   90.00
_cell.angle_gamma   90.00
#
_symmetry.space_group_name_H-M   'P 1'
#
loop_
_entity.id
_entity.type
_entity.pdbx_description
1 polymer ?
#
loop_
_entity_poly.entity_id
_entity_poly.type
_entity_poly.pdbx_seq_one_letter_code
_entity_poly.pdbx_strand_id
1 'polypeptide(L)'
;TRDCGKQVYLGGFDTAHAAARAYDRAAIKFRGLEADINFNLSDYEEDLKQMRNWTKEEFVHILRRQSTGFARGSSKYRGVTLHKCGRWEARMGQLLGKK
;
A
#
# COMPACT_ATOMS: atom_id res chain seq x y z
N THR A 1 3.48 -12.86 22.81
CA THR A 1 3.62 -11.42 23.09
C THR A 1 2.59 -10.71 22.24
N ARG A 2 1.70 -9.93 22.87
CA ARG A 2 0.58 -9.26 22.18
C ARG A 2 1.18 -8.23 21.23
N ASP A 3 1.13 -8.48 19.92
CA ASP A 3 1.66 -7.56 18.90
C ASP A 3 0.97 -6.22 19.09
N CYS A 4 1.74 -5.25 19.57
CA CYS A 4 1.25 -3.94 19.95
C CYS A 4 0.91 -3.13 18.69
N GLY A 5 -0.27 -3.40 18.11
CA GLY A 5 -1.02 -2.46 17.28
C GLY A 5 -0.24 -1.68 16.24
N LYS A 6 0.76 -2.29 15.58
CA LYS A 6 1.59 -1.59 14.60
C LYS A 6 0.71 -1.19 13.42
N GLN A 7 0.41 0.10 13.33
CA GLN A 7 -0.32 0.65 12.20
C GLN A 7 0.54 0.53 10.95
N VAL A 8 0.04 -0.19 9.94
CA VAL A 8 0.68 -0.30 8.63
C VAL A 8 0.05 0.73 7.72
N TYR A 9 0.85 1.67 7.22
CA TYR A 9 0.38 2.60 6.18
C TYR A 9 0.25 1.86 4.85
N LEU A 10 -0.98 1.79 4.32
CA LEU A 10 -1.31 1.06 3.09
C LEU A 10 -1.23 1.93 1.81
N GLY A 11 -1.24 3.26 1.96
CA GLY A 11 -1.22 4.20 0.85
C GLY A 11 -2.23 5.34 1.05
N GLY A 12 -2.19 6.33 0.17
CA GLY A 12 -3.19 7.40 0.12
C GLY A 12 -4.12 7.18 -1.08
N PHE A 13 -5.40 7.48 -0.92
CA PHE A 13 -6.41 7.23 -1.95
C PHE A 13 -7.31 8.45 -2.11
N ASP A 14 -7.77 8.71 -3.34
CA ASP A 14 -8.54 9.91 -3.67
C ASP A 14 -9.97 9.87 -3.12
N THR A 15 -10.47 8.67 -2.77
CA THR A 15 -11.82 8.49 -2.23
C THR A 15 -11.82 7.58 -1.00
N ALA A 16 -12.78 7.81 -0.10
CA ALA A 16 -12.99 6.96 1.07
C ALA A 16 -13.29 5.51 0.67
N HIS A 17 -14.05 5.31 -0.42
CA HIS A 17 -14.37 3.98 -0.93
C HIS A 17 -13.11 3.23 -1.38
N ALA A 18 -12.20 3.88 -2.11
CA ALA A 18 -10.92 3.28 -2.51
C ALA A 18 -10.02 2.95 -1.30
N ALA A 19 -9.99 3.82 -0.29
CA ALA A 19 -9.26 3.57 0.95
C ALA A 19 -9.82 2.36 1.71
N ALA A 20 -11.15 2.25 1.82
CA ALA A 20 -11.82 1.12 2.48
C ALA A 20 -11.54 -0.20 1.76
N ARG A 21 -11.60 -0.23 0.42
CA ARG A 21 -11.23 -1.42 -0.38
C ARG A 21 -9.77 -1.85 -0.14
N ALA A 22 -8.85 -0.89 -0.04
CA ALA A 22 -7.45 -1.19 0.24
C ALA A 22 -7.24 -1.75 1.66
N TYR A 23 -7.99 -1.23 2.64
CA TYR A 23 -8.03 -1.77 4.00
C TYR A 23 -8.50 -3.22 4.00
N ASP A 24 -9.65 -3.52 3.40
CA ASP A 24 -10.22 -4.86 3.38
C ASP A 24 -9.25 -5.88 2.79
N ARG A 25 -8.67 -5.58 1.62
CA ARG A 25 -7.66 -6.44 1.00
C ARG A 25 -6.50 -6.71 1.96
N ALA A 26 -5.99 -5.68 2.63
CA ALA A 26 -4.94 -5.85 3.64
C ALA A 26 -5.43 -6.70 4.83
N ALA A 27 -6.60 -6.40 5.40
CA ALA A 27 -7.16 -7.15 6.51
C ALA A 27 -7.26 -8.65 6.16
N ILE A 28 -7.78 -8.98 4.98
CA ILE A 28 -7.86 -10.35 4.48
C ILE A 28 -6.47 -10.99 4.33
N LYS A 29 -5.49 -10.28 3.77
CA LYS A 29 -4.12 -10.79 3.59
C LYS A 29 -3.39 -11.05 4.92
N PHE A 30 -3.58 -10.16 5.89
CA PHE A 30 -2.83 -10.18 7.15
C PHE A 30 -3.48 -11.06 8.21
N ARG A 31 -4.81 -11.07 8.27
CA ARG A 31 -5.62 -11.74 9.30
C ARG A 31 -6.36 -12.99 8.80
N GLY A 32 -6.58 -13.12 7.49
CA GLY A 32 -7.28 -14.26 6.89
C GLY A 32 -8.70 -13.93 6.43
N LEU A 33 -9.43 -14.93 5.94
CA LEU A 33 -10.79 -14.75 5.39
C LEU A 33 -11.82 -14.35 6.46
N GLU A 34 -11.54 -14.59 7.74
CA GLU A 34 -12.39 -14.21 8.87
C GLU A 34 -12.13 -12.77 9.35
N ALA A 35 -11.40 -11.97 8.56
CA ALA A 35 -11.14 -10.59 8.90
C ALA A 35 -12.43 -9.77 8.91
N ASP A 36 -12.56 -8.89 9.92
CA ASP A 36 -13.56 -7.84 9.92
C ASP A 36 -13.27 -6.84 8.79
N ILE A 37 -14.17 -6.80 7.80
CA ILE A 37 -14.02 -6.04 6.56
C ILE A 37 -15.29 -5.20 6.28
N ASN A 38 -15.13 -4.16 5.46
CA ASN A 38 -16.20 -3.20 5.15
C ASN A 38 -17.16 -3.72 4.07
N PHE A 39 -16.68 -4.56 3.14
CA PHE A 39 -17.45 -5.08 2.00
C PHE A 39 -17.50 -6.62 2.01
N ASN A 40 -18.30 -7.22 1.13
CA ASN A 40 -18.51 -8.67 1.15
C ASN A 40 -17.29 -9.41 0.59
N LEU A 41 -16.93 -10.57 1.16
CA LEU A 41 -15.78 -11.36 0.69
C LEU A 41 -15.86 -11.71 -0.81
N SER A 42 -17.08 -11.93 -1.32
CA SER A 42 -17.33 -12.23 -2.73
C SER A 42 -16.83 -11.12 -3.67
N ASP A 43 -16.81 -9.86 -3.22
CA ASP A 43 -16.31 -8.73 -4.01
C ASP A 43 -14.78 -8.79 -4.25
N TYR A 44 -14.09 -9.71 -3.57
CA TYR A 44 -12.63 -9.86 -3.57
C TYR A 44 -12.15 -11.22 -4.10
N GLU A 45 -13.01 -12.08 -4.66
CA GLU A 45 -12.58 -13.41 -5.14
C GLU A 45 -11.43 -13.36 -6.15
N GLU A 46 -11.44 -12.38 -7.05
CA GLU A 46 -10.38 -12.18 -8.03
C GLU A 46 -9.10 -11.63 -7.39
N ASP A 47 -9.23 -10.65 -6.49
CA ASP A 47 -8.13 -10.12 -5.68
C ASP A 47 -7.46 -11.24 -4.87
N LEU A 48 -8.24 -12.12 -4.24
CA LEU A 48 -7.77 -13.25 -3.45
C LEU A 48 -6.89 -14.21 -4.25
N LYS A 49 -7.29 -14.52 -5.50
CA LYS A 49 -6.50 -15.38 -6.41
C LYS A 49 -5.14 -14.77 -6.71
N GLN A 50 -5.09 -13.46 -6.98
CA GLN A 50 -3.84 -12.76 -7.26
C GLN A 50 -2.97 -12.64 -6.00
N MET A 51 -3.58 -12.22 -4.90
CA MET A 51 -2.92 -11.96 -3.62
C MET A 51 -2.28 -13.21 -3.01
N ARG A 52 -2.80 -14.41 -3.30
CA ARG A 52 -2.22 -15.68 -2.83
C ARG A 52 -0.74 -15.84 -3.25
N ASN A 53 -0.35 -15.27 -4.38
CA ASN A 53 1.00 -15.41 -4.94
C ASN A 53 2.03 -14.44 -4.34
N TRP A 54 1.60 -13.44 -3.57
CA TRP A 54 2.50 -12.42 -3.02
C TRP A 54 2.78 -12.65 -1.54
N THR A 55 3.98 -12.30 -1.08
CA THR A 55 4.28 -12.17 0.36
C THR A 55 3.50 -11.00 0.97
N LYS A 56 3.43 -10.95 2.30
CA LYS A 56 2.75 -9.85 3.02
C LYS A 56 3.46 -8.51 2.76
N GLU A 57 4.79 -8.53 2.70
CA GLU A 57 5.63 -7.37 2.40
C GLU A 57 5.39 -6.88 0.98
N GLU A 58 5.44 -7.77 -0.02
CA GLU A 58 5.19 -7.43 -1.42
C GLU A 58 3.80 -6.85 -1.62
N PHE A 59 2.79 -7.43 -0.96
CA PHE A 59 1.43 -6.94 -1.04
C PHE A 59 1.30 -5.48 -0.56
N VAL A 60 1.95 -5.12 0.55
CA VAL A 60 1.98 -3.73 1.02
C VAL A 60 2.69 -2.81 0.03
N HIS A 61 3.76 -3.26 -0.62
CA HIS A 61 4.43 -2.48 -1.65
C HIS A 61 3.53 -2.26 -2.87
N ILE A 62 2.73 -3.25 -3.25
CA ILE A 62 1.79 -3.16 -4.37
C ILE A 62 0.66 -2.17 -4.04
N LEU A 63 0.03 -2.27 -2.86
CA LEU A 63 -0.99 -1.31 -2.43
C LEU A 63 -0.45 0.12 -2.43
N ARG A 64 0.75 0.33 -1.90
CA ARG A 64 1.39 1.67 -1.91
C ARG A 64 1.68 2.18 -3.32
N ARG A 65 2.09 1.30 -4.25
CA ARG A 65 2.34 1.67 -5.66
C ARG A 65 1.06 2.03 -6.41
N GLN A 66 -0.04 1.34 -6.11
CA GLN A 66 -1.37 1.60 -6.67
C GLN A 66 -2.04 2.82 -6.03
N SER A 67 -1.67 3.16 -4.80
CA SER A 67 -2.18 4.33 -4.09
C SER A 67 -1.83 5.62 -4.84
N THR A 68 -2.80 6.53 -4.92
CA THR A 68 -2.68 7.84 -5.58
C THR A 68 -2.00 8.86 -4.68
N GLY A 69 -2.10 8.67 -3.37
CA GLY A 69 -1.68 9.60 -2.31
C GLY A 69 -0.39 9.22 -1.57
N PHE A 70 0.43 8.30 -2.08
CA PHE A 70 1.86 8.47 -1.82
C PHE A 70 2.23 9.74 -2.56
N ALA A 71 2.39 10.86 -1.85
CA ALA A 71 2.91 12.09 -2.42
C ALA A 71 4.14 11.70 -3.25
N ARG A 72 4.01 11.69 -4.58
CA ARG A 72 5.09 11.33 -5.51
C ARG A 72 6.14 12.46 -5.55
N GLY A 73 6.38 13.09 -4.40
CA GLY A 73 6.74 14.49 -4.34
C GLY A 73 5.78 15.33 -5.20
N SER A 74 6.22 16.53 -5.51
CA SER A 74 5.67 17.43 -6.51
C SER A 74 5.78 16.91 -7.96
N SER A 75 6.06 15.61 -8.19
CA SER A 75 6.38 15.05 -9.50
C SER A 75 5.52 13.86 -9.91
N LYS A 76 5.34 13.68 -11.22
CA LYS A 76 4.81 12.44 -11.81
C LYS A 76 5.84 11.29 -11.77
N TYR A 77 7.13 11.60 -11.63
CA TYR A 77 8.24 10.66 -11.80
C TYR A 77 8.75 10.10 -10.46
N ARG A 78 9.05 8.80 -10.42
CA ARG A 78 9.53 8.13 -9.19
C ARG A 78 10.90 8.64 -8.77
N GLY A 79 11.05 8.86 -7.46
CA GLY A 79 12.30 9.36 -6.89
C GLY A 79 12.57 10.83 -7.20
N VAL A 80 11.65 11.54 -7.86
CA VAL A 80 11.86 12.93 -8.30
C VAL A 80 11.07 13.89 -7.41
N THR A 81 11.74 14.91 -6.88
CA THR A 81 11.11 15.98 -6.09
C THR A 81 11.42 17.34 -6.72
N LEU A 82 10.40 18.19 -6.88
CA LEU A 82 10.55 19.61 -7.22
C LEU A 82 10.64 20.44 -5.95
N HIS A 83 11.76 21.12 -5.78
CA HIS A 83 11.99 22.05 -4.68
C HIS A 83 11.33 23.40 -4.96
N LYS A 84 11.08 24.18 -3.89
CA LYS A 84 10.54 25.55 -4.00
C LYS A 84 11.36 26.47 -4.92
N CYS A 85 12.66 26.20 -5.07
CA CYS A 85 13.55 26.95 -5.96
C CYS A 85 13.47 26.50 -7.44
N GLY A 86 12.53 25.62 -7.81
CA GLY A 86 12.41 25.10 -9.17
C GLY A 86 13.43 24.00 -9.52
N ARG A 87 14.34 23.65 -8.58
CA ARG A 87 15.32 22.59 -8.78
C ARG A 87 14.65 21.22 -8.66
N TRP A 88 14.93 20.37 -9.63
CA TRP A 88 14.56 18.96 -9.61
C TRP A 88 15.69 18.13 -9.02
N GLU A 89 15.34 17.19 -8.15
CA GLU A 89 16.29 16.24 -7.58
C GLU A 89 15.78 14.82 -7.72
N ALA A 90 16.63 13.92 -8.20
CA ALA A 90 16.37 12.50 -8.26
C ALA A 90 17.06 11.80 -7.09
N ARG A 91 16.33 10.94 -6.37
CA ARG A 91 16.83 10.08 -5.30
C ARG A 91 16.48 8.64 -5.59
N MET A 92 17.44 7.75 -5.39
CA MET A 92 17.21 6.31 -5.35
C MET A 92 17.34 5.86 -3.90
N GLY A 93 16.33 5.16 -3.37
CA GLY A 93 16.42 4.60 -2.02
C GLY A 93 17.52 3.55 -1.95
N GLN A 94 18.30 3.56 -0.87
CA GLN A 94 19.31 2.53 -0.62
C GLN A 94 18.59 1.20 -0.38
N LEU A 95 18.78 0.22 -1.25
CA LEU A 95 18.25 -1.14 -1.12
C LEU A 95 19.01 -1.84 0.01
N LEU A 96 18.77 -1.46 1.27
CA LEU A 96 19.29 -2.24 2.40
C LEU A 96 18.53 -3.56 2.44
N GLY A 97 19.10 -4.56 1.77
CA GLY A 97 18.82 -5.96 2.05
C GLY A 97 19.07 -6.21 3.52
N LYS A 98 18.00 -6.42 4.29
CA LYS A 98 18.12 -6.95 5.63
C LYS A 98 18.45 -8.44 5.48
N LYS A 99 19.64 -8.80 5.98
CA LYS A 99 20.16 -10.16 6.10
C LYS A 99 19.26 -11.01 6.99
#